data_AF-A0A1R1LP79-F1
#
_entry.id   AF-A0A1R1LP79-F1
#
_cell.length_a   1.000
_cell.length_b   1.000
_cell.length_c   1.000
_cell.angle_alpha   90.00
_cell.angle_beta   90.00
_cell.angle_gamma   90.00
#
_symmetry.space_group_name_H-M   'P 1'
#
loop_
_entity.id
_entity.type
_entity.pdbx_description
1 polymer ?
#
loop_
_entity_poly.entity_id
_entity_poly.type
_entity_poly.pdbx_seq_one_letter_code
_entity_poly.pdbx_strand_id
1 'polypeptide(L)'
;MHIYSVLRYGNDEEGPDGYDTEFIVLASSVKDAAEVADKELLKYPNKLVASFCEAVTLVGDSYSEATKSILLSGPVINSNTRFDFSIPMNLMWRRDTQDGEWIVLDEYLG
;
A
#
# COMPACT_ATOMS: atom_id res chain seq x y z
N MET A 1 -12.18 -9.67 -7.94
CA MET A 1 -10.93 -9.04 -7.48
C MET A 1 -11.25 -8.10 -6.34
N HIS A 2 -10.26 -7.73 -5.55
CA HIS A 2 -10.41 -6.81 -4.43
C HIS A 2 -9.72 -5.48 -4.73
N ILE A 3 -10.22 -4.43 -4.11
CA ILE A 3 -9.63 -3.10 -4.15
C ILE A 3 -8.81 -2.96 -2.87
N TYR A 4 -7.54 -2.59 -3.04
CA TYR A 4 -6.60 -2.37 -1.97
C TYR A 4 -6.12 -0.91 -1.99
N SER A 5 -6.03 -0.29 -0.81
CA SER A 5 -5.14 0.84 -0.59
C SER A 5 -3.76 0.29 -0.25
N VAL A 6 -2.74 0.76 -0.94
CA VAL A 6 -1.35 0.33 -0.78
C VAL A 6 -0.50 1.53 -0.44
N LEU A 7 0.23 1.44 0.66
CA LEU A 7 0.89 2.57 1.30
C LEU A 7 2.39 2.32 1.40
N ARG A 8 3.17 3.30 0.93
CA ARG A 8 4.57 3.46 1.29
C ARG A 8 4.71 4.54 2.37
N TYR A 9 5.38 4.23 3.47
CA TYR A 9 5.71 5.23 4.47
C TYR A 9 6.69 6.26 3.91
N GLY A 10 6.46 7.53 4.28
CA GLY A 10 7.37 8.62 4.05
C GLY A 10 8.47 8.70 5.12
N ASN A 11 9.21 9.80 5.08
CA ASN A 11 10.18 10.20 6.10
C ASN A 11 9.86 11.60 6.66
N ASP A 12 8.61 12.06 6.58
CA ASP A 12 8.12 13.38 7.03
C ASP A 12 8.90 14.59 6.47
N GLU A 13 9.58 14.42 5.33
CA GLU A 13 10.26 15.49 4.60
C GLU A 13 9.35 16.05 3.48
N GLU A 14 9.74 17.16 2.83
CA GLU A 14 9.04 17.61 1.61
C GLU A 14 9.48 16.80 0.37
N GLY A 15 8.52 16.42 -0.48
CA GLY A 15 8.79 15.79 -1.77
C GLY A 15 8.63 14.26 -1.81
N PRO A 16 9.15 13.57 -2.85
CA PRO A 16 8.93 12.14 -3.07
C PRO A 16 9.66 11.22 -2.06
N ASP A 17 10.74 11.74 -1.46
CA ASP A 17 11.44 11.19 -0.29
C ASP A 17 10.69 11.46 1.03
N GLY A 18 9.59 12.20 0.96
CA GLY A 18 9.08 12.98 2.08
C GLY A 18 7.83 12.41 2.72
N TYR A 19 6.70 12.53 2.06
CA TYR A 19 5.41 12.13 2.61
C TYR A 19 5.06 10.67 2.30
N ASP A 20 4.05 10.14 2.97
CA ASP A 20 3.52 8.84 2.61
C ASP A 20 2.97 8.85 1.18
N THR A 21 3.12 7.73 0.49
CA THR A 21 2.64 7.55 -0.88
C THR A 21 1.59 6.46 -0.93
N GLU A 22 0.40 6.80 -1.41
CA GLU A 22 -0.72 5.90 -1.51
C GLU A 22 -1.05 5.56 -2.97
N PHE A 23 -1.42 4.29 -3.18
CA PHE A 23 -1.90 3.74 -4.43
C PHE A 23 -3.22 3.01 -4.20
N ILE A 24 -4.13 3.08 -5.17
CA ILE A 24 -5.33 2.24 -5.19
C ILE A 24 -5.12 1.17 -6.26
N VAL A 25 -5.19 -0.09 -5.84
CA VAL A 25 -4.87 -1.24 -6.69
C VAL A 25 -6.03 -2.21 -6.72
N LEU A 26 -6.41 -2.67 -7.91
CA LEU A 26 -7.27 -3.82 -8.09
C LEU A 26 -6.39 -5.06 -8.18
N ALA A 27 -6.57 -6.04 -7.30
CA ALA A 27 -5.75 -7.26 -7.29
C ALA A 27 -6.50 -8.47 -6.74
N SER A 28 -5.90 -9.66 -6.90
CA SER A 28 -6.46 -10.90 -6.33
C SER A 28 -5.97 -11.20 -4.92
N SER A 29 -4.88 -10.58 -4.48
CA SER A 29 -4.28 -10.79 -3.17
C SER A 29 -3.49 -9.56 -2.69
N VAL A 30 -3.17 -9.53 -1.39
CA VAL A 30 -2.28 -8.54 -0.77
C VAL A 30 -0.92 -8.49 -1.48
N LYS A 31 -0.36 -9.66 -1.77
CA LYS A 31 0.92 -9.78 -2.47
C LYS A 31 0.86 -9.19 -3.88
N ASP A 32 -0.19 -9.53 -4.64
CA ASP A 32 -0.35 -9.01 -6.00
C ASP A 32 -0.57 -7.48 -6.00
N ALA A 33 -1.26 -6.95 -4.99
CA ALA A 33 -1.44 -5.51 -4.84
C ALA A 33 -0.11 -4.79 -4.58
N ALA A 34 0.68 -5.33 -3.66
CA ALA A 34 2.02 -4.81 -3.34
C ALA A 34 2.97 -4.88 -4.54
N GLU A 35 2.98 -5.99 -5.29
CA GLU A 35 3.82 -6.13 -6.49
C GLU A 35 3.50 -5.09 -7.56
N VAL A 36 2.24 -4.66 -7.70
CA VAL A 36 1.87 -3.57 -8.61
C VAL A 36 2.43 -2.24 -8.11
N ALA A 37 2.24 -1.91 -6.82
CA ALA A 37 2.73 -0.67 -6.24
C ALA A 37 4.27 -0.59 -6.22
N ASP A 38 4.96 -1.67 -5.82
CA ASP A 38 6.42 -1.76 -5.80
C ASP A 38 7.02 -1.52 -7.18
N LYS A 39 6.40 -2.06 -8.24
CA LYS A 39 6.83 -1.79 -9.63
C LYS A 39 6.73 -0.32 -10.01
N GLU A 40 5.74 0.39 -9.49
CA GLU A 40 5.64 1.84 -9.69
C GLU A 40 6.67 2.59 -8.85
N LEU A 41 6.84 2.24 -7.57
CA LEU A 41 7.82 2.85 -6.67
C LEU A 41 9.26 2.71 -7.20
N LEU A 42 9.60 1.57 -7.79
CA LEU A 42 10.93 1.33 -8.41
C LEU A 42 11.24 2.28 -9.57
N LYS A 43 10.23 2.89 -10.22
CA LYS A 43 10.44 3.92 -11.25
C LYS A 43 10.89 5.26 -10.68
N TYR A 44 10.69 5.45 -9.38
CA TYR A 44 11.03 6.66 -8.62
C TYR A 44 12.03 6.29 -7.51
N PRO A 45 13.28 5.94 -7.85
CA PRO A 45 14.27 5.62 -6.85
C PRO A 45 14.53 6.83 -5.95
N ASN A 46 14.35 6.63 -4.66
CA ASN A 46 14.43 7.63 -3.61
C ASN A 46 15.62 7.31 -2.69
N LYS A 47 16.18 8.32 -2.02
CA LYS A 47 17.36 8.14 -1.16
C LYS A 47 17.00 7.88 0.30
N LEU A 48 15.86 8.40 0.75
CA LEU A 48 15.50 8.43 2.16
C LEU A 48 14.38 7.45 2.52
N VAL A 49 13.64 6.98 1.52
CA VAL A 49 12.50 6.06 1.69
C VAL A 49 12.67 4.81 0.86
N ALA A 50 12.02 3.75 1.30
CA ALA A 50 12.01 2.48 0.60
C ALA A 50 11.38 2.59 -0.79
N SER A 51 11.81 1.74 -1.73
CA SER A 51 11.15 1.58 -3.03
C SER A 51 10.13 0.44 -3.04
N PHE A 52 9.57 0.11 -1.86
CA PHE A 52 8.53 -0.90 -1.68
C PHE A 52 7.48 -0.38 -0.70
N CYS A 53 6.24 -0.85 -0.80
CA CYS A 53 5.17 -0.47 0.13
C CYS A 53 5.23 -1.27 1.43
N GLU A 54 5.05 -0.62 2.57
CA GLU A 54 5.08 -1.24 3.90
C GLU A 54 3.70 -1.72 4.35
N ALA A 55 2.60 -1.11 3.86
CA ALA A 55 1.26 -1.45 4.31
C ALA A 55 0.26 -1.62 3.16
N VAL A 56 -0.70 -2.53 3.36
CA VAL A 56 -1.80 -2.80 2.44
C VAL A 56 -3.09 -2.92 3.24
N THR A 57 -4.15 -2.30 2.76
CA THR A 57 -5.47 -2.31 3.38
C THR A 57 -6.51 -2.75 2.36
N LEU A 58 -7.33 -3.75 2.72
CA LEU A 58 -8.48 -4.15 1.90
C LEU A 58 -9.60 -3.12 2.08
N VAL A 59 -9.92 -2.38 1.02
CA VAL A 59 -10.95 -1.32 1.06
C VAL A 59 -12.29 -1.76 0.49
N GLY A 60 -12.34 -2.85 -0.28
CA GLY A 60 -13.58 -3.41 -0.77
C GLY A 60 -13.43 -4.42 -1.90
N ASP A 61 -14.57 -4.84 -2.44
CA ASP A 61 -14.65 -5.77 -3.56
C ASP A 61 -14.92 -5.05 -4.88
N SER A 62 -14.44 -5.64 -5.98
CA SER A 62 -14.71 -5.16 -7.32
C SER A 62 -15.50 -6.19 -8.12
N TYR A 63 -16.51 -5.70 -8.83
CA TYR A 63 -17.27 -6.46 -9.85
C TYR A 63 -16.62 -6.40 -11.24
N SER A 64 -15.36 -5.95 -11.33
CA SER A 64 -14.62 -5.90 -12.58
C SER A 64 -14.38 -7.30 -13.17
N GLU A 65 -14.46 -7.41 -14.49
CA GLU A 65 -14.05 -8.61 -15.25
C GLU A 65 -12.53 -8.70 -15.46
N ALA A 66 -11.76 -7.77 -14.89
CA ALA A 66 -10.31 -7.79 -14.98
C ALA A 66 -9.75 -9.11 -14.43
N THR A 67 -8.85 -9.72 -15.20
CA THR A 67 -8.15 -10.97 -14.84
C THR A 67 -6.71 -10.72 -14.38
N LYS A 68 -6.23 -9.47 -14.48
CA LYS A 68 -4.90 -9.06 -14.05
C LYS A 68 -5.00 -7.92 -13.04
N SER A 69 -4.06 -7.90 -12.09
CA SER A 69 -3.95 -6.79 -11.14
C SER A 69 -3.57 -5.50 -11.88
N ILE A 70 -4.22 -4.39 -11.51
CA ILE A 70 -4.05 -3.10 -12.17
C ILE A 70 -3.98 -1.97 -11.14
N LEU A 71 -3.14 -0.97 -11.43
CA LEU A 71 -3.16 0.29 -10.72
C LEU A 71 -4.41 1.07 -11.15
N LEU A 72 -5.29 1.39 -10.20
CA LEU A 72 -6.48 2.21 -10.43
C LEU A 72 -6.18 3.71 -10.25
N SER A 73 -5.34 4.05 -9.27
CA SER A 73 -4.96 5.44 -8.96
C SER A 73 -3.63 5.49 -8.19
N GLY A 74 -2.93 6.62 -8.27
CA GLY A 74 -1.65 6.87 -7.59
C GLY A 74 -0.46 7.03 -8.55
N PRO A 75 0.73 7.40 -8.02
CA PRO A 75 0.99 7.73 -6.61
C PRO A 75 0.30 9.03 -6.19
N VAL A 76 -0.37 9.01 -5.03
CA VAL A 76 -0.85 10.22 -4.34
C VAL A 76 0.01 10.44 -3.11
N ILE A 77 0.56 11.64 -2.99
CA ILE A 77 1.25 12.08 -1.77
C ILE A 77 0.19 12.44 -0.73
N ASN A 78 0.24 11.79 0.44
CA ASN A 78 -0.72 12.01 1.50
C ASN A 78 0.02 12.22 2.84
N SER A 79 -0.32 13.29 3.55
CA SER A 79 0.27 13.65 4.84
C SER A 79 -0.47 13.04 6.04
N ASN A 80 -1.51 12.23 5.80
CA ASN A 80 -2.44 11.78 6.83
C ASN A 80 -2.95 10.34 6.60
N THR A 81 -2.08 9.42 6.16
CA THR A 81 -2.50 8.06 5.74
C THR A 81 -2.65 7.07 6.88
N ARG A 82 -2.32 7.43 8.12
CA ARG A 82 -2.43 6.51 9.25
C ARG A 82 -3.90 6.23 9.57
N PHE A 83 -4.45 5.23 8.87
CA PHE A 83 -5.53 4.38 9.33
C PHE A 83 -6.86 5.09 9.63
N ASP A 84 -7.11 6.28 9.06
CA ASP A 84 -8.32 7.08 9.34
C ASP A 84 -9.56 6.62 8.56
N PHE A 85 -9.51 5.46 7.90
CA PHE A 85 -10.64 4.94 7.12
C PHE A 85 -11.70 4.21 7.97
N SER A 86 -11.54 4.15 9.30
CA SER A 86 -12.37 3.31 10.17
C SER A 86 -12.44 1.85 9.69
N ILE A 87 -11.37 1.37 9.03
CA ILE A 87 -11.27 0.00 8.51
C ILE A 87 -10.79 -0.90 9.66
N PRO A 88 -11.44 -2.05 9.89
CA PRO A 88 -11.00 -3.02 10.89
C PRO A 88 -9.54 -3.43 10.70
N MET A 89 -8.77 -3.53 11.80
CA MET A 89 -7.33 -3.84 11.74
C MET A 89 -7.02 -5.17 11.08
N ASN A 90 -7.91 -6.16 11.22
CA ASN A 90 -7.78 -7.46 10.58
C ASN A 90 -7.91 -7.44 9.04
N LEU A 91 -8.22 -6.28 8.44
CA LEU A 91 -8.22 -6.03 7.00
C LEU A 91 -6.99 -5.22 6.55
N MET A 92 -5.98 -5.14 7.41
CA MET A 92 -4.77 -4.39 7.20
C MET A 92 -3.56 -5.30 7.41
N TRP A 93 -2.57 -5.17 6.54
CA TRP A 93 -1.35 -5.95 6.58
C TRP A 93 -0.15 -5.02 6.52
N ARG A 94 0.94 -5.40 7.19
CA ARG A 94 2.24 -4.74 7.09
C ARG A 94 3.36 -5.72 6.79
N ARG A 95 4.44 -5.22 6.19
CA ARG A 95 5.74 -5.91 6.07
C ARG A 95 6.86 -4.92 6.37
N ASP A 96 7.93 -5.41 7.00
CA ASP A 96 9.08 -4.58 7.37
C ASP A 96 10.18 -4.56 6.29
N THR A 97 10.11 -5.48 5.32
CA THR A 97 11.07 -5.56 4.21
C THR A 97 10.34 -5.89 2.92
N GLN A 98 10.93 -5.57 1.76
CA GLN A 98 10.34 -5.81 0.44
C GLN A 98 9.90 -7.26 0.24
N ASP A 99 10.73 -8.23 0.65
CA ASP A 99 10.45 -9.66 0.53
C ASP A 99 9.94 -10.28 1.85
N GLY A 100 9.57 -9.44 2.82
CA GLY A 100 9.13 -9.85 4.14
C GLY A 100 7.75 -10.51 4.13
N GLU A 101 7.45 -11.23 5.21
CA GLU A 101 6.12 -11.78 5.43
C GLU A 101 5.10 -10.67 5.72
N TRP A 102 3.88 -10.86 5.22
CA TRP A 102 2.75 -9.98 5.52
C TRP A 102 2.14 -10.36 6.86
N ILE A 103 2.17 -9.42 7.80
CA ILE A 103 1.62 -9.56 9.14
C ILE A 103 0.29 -8.80 9.17
N VAL A 104 -0.79 -9.51 9.52
CA VAL A 104 -2.10 -8.89 9.79
C VAL A 104 -1.96 -7.97 11.00
N LEU A 105 -2.48 -6.74 10.92
CA LEU A 105 -2.59 -5.87 12.08
C LEU A 105 -3.71 -6.38 12.99
N ASP A 106 -3.40 -6.55 14.28
CA ASP A 106 -4.36 -6.95 15.30
C ASP A 106 -4.35 -5.91 16.41
N GLU A 107 -5.51 -5.61 16.99
CA GLU A 107 -5.71 -4.66 18.07
C GLU A 107 -4.88 -4.99 19.32
N TYR A 108 -4.45 -6.25 19.47
CA TYR A 108 -3.63 -6.72 20.59
C TYR A 108 -2.11 -6.52 20.42
N LEU A 109 -1.65 -5.99 19.28
CA LEU A 109 -0.23 -5.71 19.01
C LEU A 109 0.10 -4.20 18.96
N GLY A 110 -0.83 -3.35 19.40
CA GLY A 110 -0.70 -1.90 19.51
C GLY A 110 -0.33 -1.43 20.92
#